data_AF-A0ABD5PXI4-F1
#
_entry.id   AF-A0ABD5PXI4-F1
#
_cell.length_a   1.000
_cell.length_b   1.000
_cell.length_c   1.000
_cell.angle_alpha   90.00
_cell.angle_beta   90.00
_cell.angle_gamma   90.00
#
_symmetry.space_group_name_H-M   'P 1'
#
loop_
_entity.id
_entity.type
_entity.pdbx_description
1 polymer ?
#
loop_
_entity_poly.entity_id
_entity_poly.type
_entity_poly.pdbx_seq_one_letter_code
_entity_poly.pdbx_strand_id
1 'polypeptide(L)'
;MFGSFPAEAEPDGAVFGPHHFYIGVLLILLVCLMVRDPDSESAPWGVAGLTLLSVFSFALTWPYYPAVGAFGVLVLLGGATAISVVRPFWWRYGLFARTVLVVGLFVAWDDVLSHALGWRTPLDALWIRYLYPYVSDPYVPSGVRLPSDVRLLADVEPFVAENLPDALAVVAL
;
A
#
# COMPACT_ATOMS: atom_id res chain seq x y z
N MET A 1 -21.81 -17.39 -6.09
CA MET A 1 -22.42 -16.31 -6.89
C MET A 1 -21.29 -15.37 -7.25
N PHE A 2 -20.98 -15.21 -8.54
CA PHE A 2 -20.08 -14.13 -8.96
C PHE A 2 -20.92 -12.85 -8.95
N GLY A 3 -20.50 -11.85 -8.18
CA GLY A 3 -21.18 -10.55 -8.11
C GLY A 3 -21.07 -9.76 -9.42
N SER A 4 -21.71 -8.58 -9.46
CA SER A 4 -21.41 -7.58 -10.49
C SER A 4 -19.93 -7.19 -10.40
N PHE A 5 -19.31 -6.84 -11.54
CA PHE A 5 -17.94 -6.31 -11.58
C PHE A 5 -17.97 -4.80 -11.83
N PRO A 6 -17.23 -4.01 -11.04
CA PRO A 6 -16.60 -4.39 -9.77
C PRO A 6 -17.65 -4.73 -8.70
N ALA A 7 -17.24 -5.44 -7.65
CA ALA A 7 -18.12 -5.73 -6.52
C ALA A 7 -18.60 -4.42 -5.85
N GLU A 8 -17.73 -3.42 -5.82
CA GLU A 8 -18.03 -2.08 -5.31
C GLU A 8 -17.90 -1.02 -6.40
N ALA A 9 -18.96 -0.21 -6.57
CA ALA A 9 -18.95 0.91 -7.50
C ALA A 9 -17.92 1.98 -7.10
N GLU A 10 -17.67 2.12 -5.81
CA GLU A 10 -16.62 2.92 -5.22
C GLU A 10 -16.04 2.13 -4.05
N PRO A 11 -14.72 1.89 -3.98
CA PRO A 11 -14.08 1.21 -2.85
C PRO A 11 -14.50 1.81 -1.51
N ASP A 12 -15.10 0.99 -0.63
CA ASP A 12 -15.67 1.36 0.67
C ASP A 12 -16.69 2.52 0.65
N GLY A 13 -17.14 2.95 -0.53
CA GLY A 13 -17.93 4.18 -0.71
C GLY A 13 -17.17 5.48 -0.38
N ALA A 14 -15.84 5.43 -0.25
CA ALA A 14 -15.01 6.58 0.05
C ALA A 14 -13.57 6.36 -0.42
N VAL A 15 -13.31 6.44 -1.73
CA VAL A 15 -12.03 5.99 -2.31
C VAL A 15 -10.78 6.67 -1.71
N PHE A 16 -10.89 7.92 -1.26
CA PHE A 16 -9.79 8.67 -0.65
C PHE A 16 -9.66 8.44 0.86
N GLY A 17 -10.55 7.63 1.43
CA GLY A 17 -10.46 7.16 2.79
C GLY A 17 -9.28 6.21 2.98
N PRO A 18 -9.02 5.79 4.23
CA PRO A 18 -7.96 4.85 4.55
C PRO A 18 -8.14 3.51 3.81
N HIS A 19 -7.33 3.29 2.78
CA HIS A 19 -7.20 2.01 2.07
C HIS A 19 -5.80 1.47 2.25
N HIS A 20 -5.67 0.17 2.51
CA HIS A 20 -4.35 -0.44 2.55
C HIS A 20 -3.72 -0.55 1.16
N PHE A 21 -4.48 -0.38 0.08
CA PHE A 21 -3.94 -0.12 -1.26
C PHE A 21 -2.87 0.98 -1.27
N TYR A 22 -3.14 2.12 -0.63
CA TYR A 22 -2.18 3.24 -0.58
C TYR A 22 -0.91 2.90 0.20
N ILE A 23 -1.03 2.10 1.27
CA ILE A 23 0.12 1.61 2.04
C ILE A 23 0.97 0.71 1.15
N GLY A 24 0.35 -0.23 0.43
CA GLY A 24 1.05 -1.12 -0.50
C GLY A 24 1.79 -0.35 -1.60
N VAL A 25 1.14 0.65 -2.20
CA VAL A 25 1.73 1.56 -3.19
C VAL A 25 2.95 2.31 -2.62
N LEU A 26 2.83 2.89 -1.42
CA LEU A 26 3.93 3.63 -0.81
C LEU A 26 5.15 2.74 -0.55
N LEU A 27 4.95 1.50 -0.12
CA LEU A 27 6.04 0.53 0.05
C LEU A 27 6.71 0.17 -1.28
N ILE A 28 5.93 -0.02 -2.35
CA ILE A 28 6.48 -0.28 -3.70
C ILE A 28 7.31 0.91 -4.17
N LEU A 29 6.78 2.13 -4.06
CA LEU A 29 7.47 3.35 -4.47
C LEU A 29 8.72 3.63 -3.63
N LEU A 30 8.67 3.33 -2.32
CA LEU A 30 9.84 3.40 -1.44
C LEU A 30 10.95 2.48 -1.95
N VAL A 31 10.64 1.24 -2.31
CA VAL A 31 11.65 0.33 -2.87
C VAL A 31 12.17 0.86 -4.20
N CYS A 32 11.30 1.34 -5.10
CA CYS A 32 11.73 1.96 -6.35
C CYS A 32 12.68 3.15 -6.10
N LEU A 33 12.46 3.93 -5.04
CA LEU A 33 13.33 5.03 -4.65
C LEU A 33 14.68 4.53 -4.09
N MET A 34 14.67 3.50 -3.24
CA MET A 34 15.88 2.93 -2.62
C MET A 34 16.80 2.28 -3.65
N VAL A 35 16.23 1.65 -4.67
CA VAL A 35 16.99 0.91 -5.71
C VAL A 35 17.18 1.74 -6.97
N ARG A 36 16.89 3.04 -6.94
CA ARG A 36 17.09 3.92 -8.08
C ARG A 36 18.59 4.04 -8.37
N ASP A 37 18.96 3.74 -9.61
CA ASP A 37 20.29 4.01 -10.14
C ASP A 37 20.10 4.91 -11.38
N PRO A 38 20.45 6.20 -11.31
CA PRO A 38 20.20 7.16 -12.39
C PRO A 38 20.97 6.83 -13.67
N ASP A 39 22.09 6.10 -13.56
CA ASP A 39 22.97 5.76 -14.68
C ASP A 39 22.65 4.36 -15.27
N SER A 40 21.65 3.67 -14.71
CA SER A 40 21.25 2.33 -15.13
C SER A 40 19.99 2.33 -16.00
N GLU A 41 20.08 1.69 -17.17
CA GLU A 41 18.90 1.34 -17.98
C GLU A 41 17.94 0.38 -17.26
N SER A 42 18.38 -0.21 -16.14
CA SER A 42 17.58 -1.12 -15.31
C SER A 42 16.86 -0.45 -14.15
N ALA A 43 16.80 0.89 -14.12
CA ALA A 43 16.10 1.63 -13.09
C ALA A 43 14.60 1.26 -12.99
N PRO A 44 14.00 1.34 -11.79
CA PRO A 44 12.64 0.87 -11.54
C PRO A 44 11.51 1.77 -12.08
N TRP A 45 11.80 2.61 -13.06
CA TRP A 45 10.84 3.59 -13.60
C TRP A 45 9.60 2.94 -14.19
N GLY A 46 9.72 1.76 -14.81
CA GLY A 46 8.57 1.01 -15.31
C GLY A 46 7.61 0.58 -14.20
N VAL A 47 8.14 0.07 -13.08
CA VAL A 47 7.30 -0.33 -11.93
C VAL A 47 6.75 0.88 -11.20
N ALA A 48 7.56 1.93 -10.98
CA ALA A 48 7.09 3.16 -10.38
C ALA A 48 5.96 3.80 -11.21
N GLY A 49 6.13 3.88 -12.54
CA GLY A 49 5.13 4.43 -13.45
C GLY A 49 3.83 3.63 -13.46
N LEU A 50 3.89 2.31 -13.57
CA LEU A 50 2.69 1.46 -13.52
C LEU A 50 1.98 1.53 -12.15
N THR A 51 2.75 1.62 -11.07
CA THR A 51 2.21 1.77 -9.70
C THR A 51 1.52 3.13 -9.53
N LEU A 52 2.08 4.21 -10.07
CA LEU A 52 1.41 5.52 -10.03
C LEU A 52 0.16 5.57 -10.92
N LEU A 53 0.21 4.92 -12.09
CA LEU A 53 -0.96 4.80 -12.95
C LEU A 53 -2.05 3.94 -12.29
N SER A 54 -1.71 2.93 -11.49
CA SER A 54 -2.71 2.17 -10.74
C SER A 54 -3.38 3.05 -9.69
N VAL A 55 -2.67 3.97 -9.03
CA VAL A 55 -3.29 5.00 -8.16
C VAL A 55 -4.25 5.90 -8.93
N PHE A 56 -3.87 6.35 -10.12
CA PHE A 56 -4.77 7.14 -10.97
C PHE A 56 -6.05 6.35 -11.29
N SER A 57 -5.92 5.07 -11.63
CA SER A 57 -7.06 4.20 -11.91
C SER A 57 -7.93 3.98 -10.67
N PHE A 58 -7.33 3.78 -9.51
CA PHE A 58 -8.02 3.56 -8.24
C PHE A 58 -8.74 4.83 -7.79
N ALA A 59 -7.99 5.91 -7.56
CA ALA A 59 -8.48 7.10 -6.88
C ALA A 59 -9.24 8.07 -7.79
N LEU A 60 -8.91 8.11 -9.09
CA LEU A 60 -9.43 9.14 -10.01
C LEU A 60 -10.30 8.57 -11.13
N THR A 61 -10.27 7.27 -11.38
CA THR A 61 -11.10 6.65 -12.43
C THR A 61 -12.24 5.83 -11.85
N TRP A 62 -11.97 4.97 -10.85
CA TRP A 62 -12.97 4.06 -10.28
C TRP A 62 -14.24 4.77 -9.79
N PRO A 63 -14.20 5.87 -9.01
CA PRO A 63 -15.41 6.51 -8.50
C PRO A 63 -16.36 7.03 -9.59
N TYR A 64 -15.82 7.36 -10.76
CA TYR A 64 -16.57 7.91 -11.89
C TYR A 64 -16.90 6.86 -12.96
N TYR A 65 -16.03 5.86 -13.13
CA TYR A 65 -16.13 4.81 -14.13
C TYR A 65 -15.74 3.46 -13.50
N PRO A 66 -16.63 2.82 -12.70
CA PRO A 66 -16.23 1.74 -11.80
C PRO A 66 -15.56 0.54 -12.50
N ALA A 67 -16.18 0.03 -13.56
CA ALA A 67 -15.61 -1.09 -14.32
C ALA A 67 -14.26 -0.76 -14.97
N VAL A 68 -14.10 0.47 -15.47
CA VAL A 68 -12.86 0.91 -16.12
C VAL A 68 -11.77 1.12 -15.07
N GLY A 69 -12.09 1.77 -13.96
CA GLY A 69 -11.15 2.00 -12.86
C GLY A 69 -10.68 0.70 -12.23
N ALA A 70 -11.59 -0.20 -11.86
CA ALA A 70 -11.26 -1.50 -11.28
C ALA A 70 -10.38 -2.33 -12.23
N PHE A 71 -10.77 -2.44 -13.50
CA PHE A 71 -9.99 -3.16 -14.50
C PHE A 71 -8.61 -2.53 -14.72
N GLY A 72 -8.54 -1.21 -14.79
CA GLY A 72 -7.29 -0.48 -14.93
C GLY A 72 -6.33 -0.73 -13.76
N VAL A 73 -6.81 -0.72 -12.51
CA VAL A 73 -5.97 -1.03 -11.35
C VAL A 73 -5.42 -2.45 -11.44
N LEU A 74 -6.28 -3.44 -11.74
CA LEU A 74 -5.88 -4.84 -11.86
C LEU A 74 -4.80 -5.03 -12.94
N VAL A 75 -4.96 -4.40 -14.10
CA VAL A 75 -4.00 -4.49 -15.21
C VAL A 75 -2.69 -3.78 -14.88
N LEU A 76 -2.75 -2.57 -14.32
CA LEU A 76 -1.56 -1.75 -14.06
C LEU A 76 -0.75 -2.31 -12.88
N LEU A 77 -1.40 -2.70 -11.79
CA LEU A 77 -0.76 -3.38 -10.66
C LEU A 77 -0.28 -4.79 -11.08
N GLY A 78 -1.04 -5.48 -11.95
CA GLY A 78 -0.63 -6.70 -12.65
C GLY A 78 0.66 -6.55 -13.42
N GLY A 79 0.76 -5.50 -14.25
CA GLY A 79 1.96 -5.17 -14.99
C GLY A 79 3.14 -4.85 -14.09
N ALA A 80 2.94 -4.02 -13.04
CA ALA A 80 3.96 -3.71 -12.06
C ALA A 80 4.49 -4.98 -11.36
N THR A 81 3.58 -5.88 -10.97
CA THR A 81 3.90 -7.18 -10.37
C THR A 81 4.66 -8.07 -11.34
N ALA A 82 4.19 -8.19 -12.58
CA ALA A 82 4.83 -9.02 -13.59
C ALA A 82 6.26 -8.55 -13.90
N ILE A 83 6.47 -7.23 -14.04
CA ILE A 83 7.82 -6.67 -14.22
C ILE A 83 8.66 -6.96 -12.98
N SER A 84 8.09 -6.77 -11.77
CA SER A 84 8.74 -7.09 -10.49
C SER A 84 9.23 -8.54 -10.39
N VAL A 85 8.49 -9.49 -10.96
CA VAL A 85 8.86 -10.91 -10.93
C VAL A 85 9.81 -11.29 -12.07
N VAL A 86 9.55 -10.81 -13.28
CA VAL A 86 10.23 -11.28 -14.51
C VAL A 86 11.56 -10.57 -14.76
N ARG A 87 11.70 -9.31 -14.34
CA ARG A 87 12.94 -8.55 -14.50
C ARG A 87 13.64 -8.43 -13.17
N PRO A 88 14.50 -9.39 -12.77
CA PRO A 88 15.13 -9.41 -11.46
C PRO A 88 16.23 -8.36 -11.31
N PHE A 89 16.12 -7.16 -11.88
CA PHE A 89 17.12 -6.12 -11.63
C PHE A 89 17.24 -5.81 -10.13
N TRP A 90 16.16 -6.01 -9.36
CA TRP A 90 16.13 -5.99 -7.88
C TRP A 90 16.86 -7.18 -7.20
N TRP A 91 17.20 -8.28 -7.89
CA TRP A 91 17.99 -9.38 -7.31
C TRP A 91 19.45 -9.01 -7.04
N ARG A 92 19.92 -7.86 -7.51
CA ARG A 92 21.20 -7.29 -7.09
C ARG A 92 21.11 -6.58 -5.75
N TYR A 93 19.90 -6.26 -5.30
CA TYR A 93 19.65 -5.51 -4.07
C TYR A 93 19.33 -6.48 -2.92
N GLY A 94 19.59 -6.02 -1.69
CA GLY A 94 19.52 -6.82 -0.48
C GLY A 94 18.14 -7.44 -0.22
N LEU A 95 18.11 -8.49 0.60
CA LEU A 95 16.88 -9.20 0.99
C LEU A 95 15.80 -8.25 1.51
N PHE A 96 16.19 -7.22 2.26
CA PHE A 96 15.29 -6.21 2.80
C PHE A 96 14.41 -5.55 1.74
N ALA A 97 15.01 -4.98 0.67
CA ALA A 97 14.27 -4.30 -0.39
C ALA A 97 13.27 -5.24 -1.10
N ARG A 98 13.64 -6.52 -1.27
CA ARG A 98 12.76 -7.53 -1.87
C ARG A 98 11.59 -7.86 -0.97
N THR A 99 11.85 -8.04 0.33
CA THR A 99 10.80 -8.29 1.32
C THR A 99 9.82 -7.13 1.36
N VAL A 100 10.31 -5.88 1.40
CA VAL A 100 9.43 -4.70 1.38
C VAL A 100 8.60 -4.63 0.10
N LEU A 101 9.19 -4.93 -1.07
CA LEU A 101 8.45 -4.96 -2.34
C LEU A 101 7.36 -6.02 -2.34
N VAL A 102 7.67 -7.25 -1.91
CA VAL A 102 6.70 -8.35 -1.85
C VAL A 102 5.57 -8.02 -0.87
N VAL A 103 5.88 -7.44 0.29
CA VAL A 103 4.87 -6.99 1.25
C VAL A 103 4.01 -5.89 0.64
N GLY A 104 4.61 -4.88 0.00
CA GLY A 104 3.88 -3.80 -0.66
C GLY A 104 2.93 -4.30 -1.74
N LEU A 105 3.39 -5.23 -2.59
CA LEU A 105 2.55 -5.88 -3.60
C LEU A 105 1.41 -6.67 -2.97
N PHE A 106 1.70 -7.48 -1.94
CA PHE A 106 0.66 -8.26 -1.24
C PHE A 106 -0.41 -7.35 -0.63
N VAL A 107 0.00 -6.29 0.06
CA VAL A 107 -0.90 -5.32 0.70
C VAL A 107 -1.78 -4.59 -0.33
N ALA A 108 -1.20 -4.19 -1.46
CA ALA A 108 -1.95 -3.55 -2.53
C ALA A 108 -2.94 -4.50 -3.22
N TRP A 109 -2.54 -5.75 -3.48
CA TRP A 109 -3.41 -6.75 -4.09
C TRP A 109 -4.56 -7.17 -3.18
N ASP A 110 -4.33 -7.30 -1.88
CA ASP A 110 -5.36 -7.65 -0.90
C ASP A 110 -6.56 -6.69 -1.00
N ASP A 111 -6.29 -5.38 -0.98
CA ASP A 111 -7.29 -4.31 -1.07
C ASP A 111 -8.07 -4.37 -2.39
N VAL A 112 -7.33 -4.32 -3.51
CA VAL A 112 -7.92 -4.22 -4.85
C VAL A 112 -8.77 -5.44 -5.17
N LEU A 113 -8.36 -6.64 -4.75
CA LEU A 113 -9.13 -7.86 -4.98
C LEU A 113 -10.39 -7.90 -4.12
N SER A 114 -10.35 -7.39 -2.89
CA SER A 114 -11.55 -7.25 -2.06
C SER A 114 -12.59 -6.37 -2.75
N HIS A 115 -12.22 -5.14 -3.13
CA HIS A 115 -13.17 -4.20 -3.72
C HIS A 115 -13.58 -4.56 -5.16
N ALA A 116 -12.66 -5.09 -5.98
CA ALA A 116 -12.96 -5.42 -7.37
C ALA A 116 -13.82 -6.68 -7.49
N LEU A 117 -13.57 -7.70 -6.66
CA LEU A 117 -14.13 -9.03 -6.82
C LEU A 117 -15.05 -9.47 -5.67
N GLY A 118 -15.14 -8.69 -4.59
CA GLY A 118 -15.91 -9.01 -3.39
C GLY A 118 -15.29 -10.15 -2.59
N TRP A 119 -13.98 -10.36 -2.71
CA TRP A 119 -13.27 -11.43 -2.02
C TRP A 119 -12.99 -11.03 -0.58
N ARG A 120 -13.23 -11.95 0.36
CA ARG A 120 -12.75 -11.75 1.73
C ARG A 120 -11.26 -12.01 1.77
N THR A 121 -10.47 -10.95 1.88
CA THR A 121 -9.01 -11.03 1.94
C THR A 121 -8.50 -10.90 3.38
N PRO A 122 -7.32 -11.46 3.71
CA PRO A 122 -6.81 -11.46 5.08
C PRO A 122 -6.60 -10.08 5.69
N LEU A 123 -6.05 -9.10 4.95
CA LEU A 123 -5.80 -7.77 5.52
C LEU A 123 -7.10 -7.00 5.69
N ASP A 124 -8.03 -7.11 4.75
CA ASP A 124 -9.36 -6.53 4.89
C ASP A 124 -10.10 -7.07 6.15
N ALA A 125 -10.01 -8.39 6.39
CA ALA A 125 -10.57 -8.99 7.61
C ALA A 125 -9.89 -8.48 8.89
N LEU A 126 -8.59 -8.22 8.87
CA LEU A 126 -7.86 -7.62 9.99
C LEU A 126 -8.22 -6.14 10.16
N TRP A 127 -8.37 -5.42 9.05
CA TRP A 127 -8.73 -4.01 9.01
C TRP A 127 -10.10 -3.79 9.64
N ILE A 128 -11.12 -4.52 9.18
CA ILE A 128 -12.47 -4.48 9.74
C ILE A 128 -12.47 -4.80 11.24
N ARG A 129 -11.67 -5.79 11.66
CA ARG A 129 -11.67 -6.24 13.06
C ARG A 129 -10.96 -5.30 14.02
N TYR A 130 -9.86 -4.68 13.59
CA TYR A 130 -8.94 -3.98 14.50
C TYR A 130 -8.70 -2.52 14.17
N LEU A 131 -8.94 -2.07 12.94
CA LEU A 131 -8.66 -0.70 12.51
C LEU A 131 -9.94 0.10 12.26
N TYR A 132 -10.89 -0.49 11.53
CA TYR A 132 -12.18 0.13 11.19
C TYR A 132 -12.88 0.79 12.39
N PRO A 133 -12.98 0.16 13.58
CA PRO A 133 -13.61 0.79 14.75
C PRO A 133 -12.98 2.12 15.21
N TYR A 134 -11.73 2.40 14.83
CA TYR A 134 -11.01 3.63 15.20
C TYR A 134 -11.02 4.69 14.09
N VAL A 135 -11.24 4.30 12.83
CA VAL A 135 -11.15 5.20 11.67
C VAL A 135 -12.51 5.52 11.03
N SER A 136 -13.53 4.69 11.25
CA SER A 136 -14.85 4.83 10.64
C SER A 136 -15.91 5.45 11.56
N ASP A 137 -15.56 5.78 12.81
CA ASP A 137 -16.52 6.36 13.74
C ASP A 137 -16.58 7.89 13.59
N PRO A 138 -17.69 8.48 13.11
CA PRO A 138 -17.88 9.93 13.15
C PRO A 138 -18.04 10.46 14.59
N TYR A 139 -18.11 9.58 15.59
CA TYR A 139 -18.19 9.87 17.01
C TYR A 139 -17.29 8.93 17.80
N VAL A 140 -16.00 9.28 17.97
CA VAL A 140 -15.15 8.62 18.98
C VAL A 140 -15.95 8.56 20.30
N PRO A 141 -16.34 7.35 20.80
CA PRO A 141 -17.12 7.25 22.01
C PRO A 141 -16.31 7.86 23.15
N SER A 142 -16.94 8.59 24.07
CA SER A 142 -16.28 9.29 25.19
C SER A 142 -15.48 8.39 26.16
N GLY A 143 -15.38 7.09 25.87
CA GLY A 143 -14.57 6.10 26.58
C GLY A 143 -13.45 5.45 25.74
N VAL A 144 -13.28 5.79 24.46
CA VAL A 144 -12.12 5.34 23.68
C VAL A 144 -10.97 6.31 23.90
N ARG A 145 -9.91 5.82 24.54
CA ARG A 145 -8.66 6.57 24.70
C ARG A 145 -8.07 6.86 23.32
N LEU A 146 -7.92 8.14 23.00
CA LEU A 146 -7.25 8.59 21.80
C LEU A 146 -5.76 8.21 21.88
N PRO A 147 -5.02 8.18 20.76
CA PRO A 147 -3.56 8.01 20.78
C PRO A 147 -2.83 9.07 21.63
N SER A 148 -3.45 10.21 21.93
CA SER A 148 -2.98 11.20 22.90
C SER A 148 -3.06 10.74 24.37
N ASP A 149 -3.92 9.75 24.66
CA ASP A 149 -4.15 9.18 25.99
C ASP A 149 -3.36 7.87 26.21
N VAL A 150 -2.81 7.33 25.13
CA VAL A 150 -1.75 6.31 25.16
C VAL A 150 -0.43 7.08 25.17
N ARG A 151 0.37 6.95 26.23
CA ARG A 151 1.73 7.51 26.26
C ARG A 151 2.65 6.73 25.31
N LEU A 152 2.44 6.85 24.00
CA LEU A 152 3.27 6.27 22.94
C LEU A 152 4.75 6.65 23.13
N LEU A 153 5.03 7.85 23.63
CA LEU A 153 6.40 8.31 23.90
C LEU A 153 7.16 7.47 24.93
N ALA A 154 6.49 6.83 25.91
CA ALA A 154 7.20 6.08 26.95
C ALA A 154 7.81 4.77 26.43
N ASP A 155 7.18 4.13 25.44
CA ASP A 155 7.65 2.87 24.86
C ASP A 155 8.38 3.05 23.52
N VAL A 156 8.18 4.20 22.86
CA VAL A 156 8.85 4.54 21.58
C VAL A 156 10.15 5.31 21.79
N GLU A 157 10.32 6.10 22.86
CA GLU A 157 11.60 6.77 23.14
C GLU A 157 12.79 5.81 23.25
N PRO A 158 12.71 4.67 23.97
CA PRO A 158 13.82 3.73 24.01
C PRO A 158 14.10 3.12 22.63
N PHE A 159 13.05 2.78 21.88
CA PHE A 159 13.17 2.19 20.53
C PHE A 159 13.76 3.17 19.52
N VAL A 160 13.36 4.44 19.55
CA VAL A 160 13.91 5.49 18.68
C VAL A 160 15.32 5.84 19.13
N ALA A 161 15.60 5.99 20.43
CA ALA A 161 16.95 6.28 20.93
C ALA A 161 17.95 5.16 20.59
N GLU A 162 17.52 3.90 20.59
CA GLU A 162 18.33 2.75 20.22
C GLU A 162 18.63 2.68 18.71
N ASN A 163 17.69 3.11 17.85
CA ASN A 163 17.80 2.93 16.39
C ASN A 163 18.10 4.21 15.60
N LEU A 164 18.03 5.40 16.24
CA LEU A 164 18.31 6.70 15.61
C LEU A 164 19.78 6.89 15.18
N PRO A 165 20.80 6.41 15.92
CA PRO A 165 22.19 6.53 15.49
C PRO A 165 22.47 5.80 14.17
N ASP A 166 21.89 4.61 14.00
CA ASP A 166 22.05 3.79 12.79
C ASP A 166 21.29 4.38 11.61
N ALA A 167 20.12 4.96 11.84
CA ALA A 167 19.35 5.65 10.80
C ALA A 167 20.04 6.93 10.30
N LEU A 168 20.71 7.68 11.18
CA LEU A 168 21.43 8.91 10.82
C LEU A 168 22.78 8.63 10.14
N ALA A 169 23.44 7.50 10.45
CA ALA A 169 24.64 7.06 9.75
C ALA A 169 24.40 6.74 8.26
N VAL A 170 23.17 6.36 7.89
CA VAL A 170 22.75 6.11 6.51
C VAL A 170 22.49 7.40 5.72
N VAL A 171 22.19 8.52 6.39
CA VAL A 171 21.89 9.83 5.77
C VAL A 171 23.14 10.71 5.62
N ALA A 172 24.22 10.39 6.33
CA ALA A 172 25.47 11.16 6.31
C ALA A 172 26.51 10.69 5.27
N LEU A 173 26.11 9.83 4.31
CA LEU A 173 26.88 9.42 3.13
C LEU A 173 26.20 9.92 1.85
#